data_AF-A0A4S1EYF7-F1
#
_entry.id   AF-A0A4S1EYF7-F1
#
_cell.length_a   1.000
_cell.length_b   1.000
_cell.length_c   1.000
_cell.angle_alpha   90.00
_cell.angle_beta   90.00
_cell.angle_gamma   90.00
#
_symmetry.space_group_name_H-M   'P 1'
#
loop_
_entity.id
_entity.type
_entity.pdbx_description
1 polymer ?
#
loop_
_entity_poly.entity_id
_entity_poly.type
_entity_poly.pdbx_seq_one_letter_code
_entity_poly.pdbx_strand_id
1 'polypeptide(L)' 'MTKISLLGIPHDDNSSFAKGAAQAPAKIRPELFSDAYSMWSETGFDLTDRLVDHGDIDFSAAGDP' A
#
# COMPACT_ATOMS: atom_id res chain seq x y z
N MET A 1 3.99 -15.70 14.51
CA MET A 1 3.08 -15.50 13.37
C MET A 1 3.81 -14.70 12.32
N THR A 2 3.70 -15.08 11.05
CA THR A 2 4.32 -14.33 9.93
C THR A 2 3.59 -13.01 9.73
N LYS A 3 4.34 -11.91 9.72
CA LYS A 3 3.82 -10.58 9.41
C LYS A 3 4.01 -10.29 7.92
N ILE A 4 3.11 -9.50 7.35
CA ILE A 4 3.13 -9.03 5.97
C ILE A 4 3.49 -7.54 6.02
N SER A 5 4.56 -7.15 5.35
CA SER A 5 4.98 -5.75 5.27
C SER A 5 4.34 -5.08 4.06
N LEU A 6 3.67 -3.95 4.29
CA LEU A 6 3.14 -3.07 3.27
C LEU A 6 4.10 -1.89 3.11
N LEU A 7 4.58 -1.68 1.89
CA LEU A 7 5.41 -0.54 1.52
C LEU A 7 4.84 0.03 0.22
N GLY A 8 4.52 1.32 0.21
CA GLY A 8 4.02 1.96 -0.99
C GLY A 8 5.13 2.64 -1.78
N ILE A 9 5.03 2.52 -3.10
CA ILE A 9 5.95 3.10 -4.06
C ILE A 9 5.13 4.04 -4.94
N PRO A 10 4.95 5.32 -4.53
CA PRO A 10 4.11 6.29 -5.26
C PRO A 10 4.86 6.84 -6.49
N HIS A 11 5.17 5.97 -7.45
CA HIS A 11 5.97 6.32 -8.62
C HIS A 11 5.37 5.73 -9.90
N ASP A 12 5.23 6.57 -10.93
CA ASP A 12 4.71 6.14 -12.22
C ASP A 12 5.44 6.77 -13.42
N ASP A 13 6.69 7.23 -13.25
CA ASP A 13 7.47 7.86 -14.32
C ASP A 13 7.66 6.95 -15.54
N ASN A 14 7.73 5.63 -15.30
CA ASN A 14 7.92 4.62 -16.35
C ASN A 14 6.62 4.16 -17.04
N SER A 15 5.47 4.74 -16.72
CA SER A 15 4.22 4.41 -17.41
C SER A 15 4.22 4.94 -18.84
N SER A 16 3.92 4.07 -19.80
CA SER A 16 3.97 4.37 -21.25
C SER A 16 2.66 4.90 -21.85
N PHE A 17 1.54 4.78 -21.13
CA PHE A 17 0.20 5.18 -21.62
C PHE A 17 -0.42 6.30 -20.77
N ALA A 18 -0.57 6.08 -19.46
CA ALA A 18 -1.23 7.01 -18.55
C ALA A 18 -0.49 7.14 -17.21
N LYS A 19 -0.62 8.30 -16.58
CA LYS A 19 -0.16 8.61 -15.22
C LYS A 19 -1.35 8.56 -14.26
N GLY A 20 -1.06 8.32 -12.98
CA GLY A 20 -2.03 8.24 -11.90
C GLY A 20 -1.76 7.10 -10.92
N ALA A 21 -0.96 6.10 -11.30
CA ALA A 21 -0.61 4.99 -10.42
C ALA A 21 0.22 5.46 -9.20
N ALA A 22 0.98 6.55 -9.34
CA ALA A 22 1.67 7.17 -8.22
C ALA A 22 0.72 7.61 -7.08
N GLN A 23 -0.55 7.87 -7.36
CA GLN A 23 -1.55 8.25 -6.36
C GLN A 23 -2.19 7.04 -5.65
N ALA A 24 -1.92 5.82 -6.10
CA ALA A 24 -2.59 4.62 -5.60
C ALA A 24 -2.32 4.33 -4.12
N PRO A 25 -1.07 4.40 -3.60
CA PRO A 25 -0.80 4.02 -2.21
C PRO A 25 -1.62 4.83 -1.19
N ALA A 26 -1.73 6.14 -1.39
CA ALA A 26 -2.51 7.03 -0.53
C ALA A 26 -4.03 6.72 -0.54
N LYS A 27 -4.56 6.16 -1.64
CA LYS A 27 -5.98 5.80 -1.78
C LYS A 27 -6.28 4.37 -1.32
N ILE A 28 -5.34 3.43 -1.47
CA ILE A 28 -5.52 2.03 -1.10
C ILE A 28 -5.58 1.86 0.42
N ARG A 29 -4.70 2.54 1.16
CA ARG A 29 -4.60 2.39 2.63
C ARG A 29 -5.87 2.68 3.41
N PRO A 30 -6.52 3.86 3.28
CA PRO A 30 -7.74 4.13 4.05
C PRO A 30 -8.80 3.07 3.79
N GLU A 31 -8.87 2.62 2.54
CA GLU A 31 -9.84 1.61 2.14
C GLU A 31 -9.48 0.30 2.79
N LEU A 32 -8.24 -0.19 2.68
CA LEU A 32 -7.79 -1.45 3.29
C LEU A 32 -8.13 -1.58 4.79
N PHE A 33 -8.19 -0.46 5.52
CA PHE A 33 -8.54 -0.40 6.95
C PHE A 33 -9.95 0.16 7.23
N SER A 34 -10.82 0.21 6.23
CA SER A 34 -12.20 0.69 6.36
C SER A 34 -13.04 -0.26 7.23
N ASP A 35 -14.02 0.31 7.94
CA ASP A 35 -15.02 -0.40 8.75
C ASP A 35 -16.17 -0.99 7.90
N ALA A 36 -16.20 -0.71 6.59
CA ALA A 36 -17.17 -1.27 5.66
C ALA A 36 -17.03 -2.79 5.46
N TYR A 37 -15.92 -3.39 5.91
CA TYR A 37 -15.64 -4.81 5.77
C TYR A 37 -14.72 -5.33 6.89
N SER A 38 -14.55 -6.65 6.93
CA SER A 38 -13.67 -7.31 7.89
C SER A 38 -12.24 -7.49 7.36
N MET A 39 -11.28 -7.66 8.27
CA MET A 39 -9.88 -8.00 7.95
C MET A 39 -9.66 -9.47 7.60
N TRP A 40 -10.70 -10.22 7.24
CA TRP A 40 -10.60 -11.62 6.84
C TRP A 40 -10.44 -11.76 5.33
N SER A 41 -9.42 -12.51 4.90
CA SER A 41 -9.30 -12.93 3.51
C SER A 41 -10.35 -13.98 3.14
N GLU A 42 -10.62 -14.14 1.84
CA GLU A 42 -11.52 -15.18 1.31
C GLU A 42 -11.09 -16.61 1.68
N THR A 43 -9.80 -16.81 1.91
CA THR A 43 -9.20 -18.08 2.34
C THR A 43 -9.20 -18.29 3.86
N GLY A 44 -9.82 -17.38 4.61
CA GLY A 44 -9.97 -17.51 6.07
C GLY A 44 -8.74 -17.08 6.87
N PHE A 45 -7.91 -16.17 6.38
CA PHE A 45 -6.83 -15.59 7.17
C PHE A 45 -7.24 -14.23 7.74
N ASP A 46 -7.17 -14.11 9.07
CA ASP A 46 -7.29 -12.82 9.76
C ASP A 46 -6.02 -11.97 9.54
N LEU A 47 -6.19 -10.75 9.04
CA LEU A 47 -5.11 -9.80 8.75
C LEU A 47 -4.96 -8.70 9.80
N THR A 48 -5.83 -8.62 10.81
CA THR A 48 -5.94 -7.50 11.78
C THR A 48 -4.60 -7.08 12.37
N ASP A 49 -3.82 -8.04 12.88
CA ASP A 49 -2.49 -7.79 13.49
C ASP A 49 -1.33 -8.32 12.64
N ARG A 50 -1.59 -8.61 11.36
CA ARG A 50 -0.60 -9.23 10.45
C ARG A 50 -0.02 -8.26 9.46
N LEU A 51 -0.72 -7.18 9.10
CA LEU A 51 -0.21 -6.14 8.22
C LEU A 51 0.63 -5.13 9.01
N VAL A 52 1.84 -4.86 8.53
CA VAL A 52 2.74 -3.83 9.06
C VAL A 52 2.95 -2.81 7.95
N ASP A 53 2.37 -1.62 8.12
CA ASP A 53 2.53 -0.53 7.16
C ASP A 53 3.83 0.24 7.45
N HIS A 54 4.71 0.30 6.47
CA HIS A 54 5.96 1.07 6.50
C HIS A 54 5.82 2.43 5.83
N GLY A 55 4.61 2.80 5.38
CA GLY A 55 4.36 4.05 4.69
C GLY A 55 4.80 4.03 3.23
N ASP A 56 5.04 5.22 2.69
CA ASP A 56 5.43 5.44 1.30
C ASP A 56 6.88 5.88 1.19
N ILE A 57 7.57 5.42 0.15
CA ILE A 57 8.88 5.97 -0.22
C ILE A 57 8.71 7.41 -0.68
N ASP A 58 9.55 8.30 -0.14
CA ASP A 58 9.60 9.70 -0.54
C ASP A 58 10.54 9.90 -1.73
N PHE A 59 9.95 10.13 -2.91
CA PHE A 59 10.70 10.43 -4.14
C PHE A 59 11.03 11.93 -4.31
N SER A 60 10.69 12.80 -3.34
CA SER A 60 10.94 14.25 -3.44
C SER A 60 12.33 14.67 -2.97
N ALA A 61 13.04 13.82 -2.22
CA ALA A 61 14.39 14.08 -1.75
C ALA A 61 15.44 13.85 -2.85
N ALA A 62 16.47 14.69 -2.91
CA ALA A 62 17.59 14.50 -3.82
C ALA A 62 18.50 13.36 -3.32
N GLY A 63 18.32 12.15 -3.87
CA GLY A 63 19.08 10.93 -3.55
C GLY A 63 18.49 9.70 -4.24
N ASP A 64 19.20 8.57 -4.18
CA ASP A 64 18.60 7.26 -4.49
C ASP A 64 17.62 6.94 -3.34
N PRO A 65 16.33 6.69 -3.64
CA PRO A 65 15.30 6.45 -2.62
C PRO A 65 15.54 5.23 -1.73
#